data_AF-A0AAZ1X6B2-F1
#
_entry.id   AF-A0AAZ1X6B2-F1
#
_cell.length_a   1.000
_cell.length_b   1.000
_cell.length_c   1.000
_cell.angle_alpha   90.00
_cell.angle_beta   90.00
_cell.angle_gamma   90.00
#
_symmetry.space_group_name_H-M   'P 1'
#
loop_
_entity.id
_entity.type
_entity.pdbx_description
1 polymer ?
#
loop_
_entity_poly.entity_id
_entity_poly.type
_entity_poly.pdbx_seq_one_letter_code
_entity_poly.pdbx_strand_id
1 'polypeptide(L)'
;MALRTSALLSVGFFLLLTCGALTDTDEGSLSIKLSVENEQSNEPLKSYSSSVVKGGVLLGALRRLHDAQHDFKFTVKEDPNFGLFLESVNGVAGNKDEKTYWEILSESSGEFNRLDVGIGCYMPKADEHIVLRYTTWSPQQ
;
A
#
# COMPACT_ATOMS: atom_id res chain seq x y z
N MET A 1 1.52 -27.38 66.67
CA MET A 1 1.11 -26.17 65.92
C MET A 1 1.68 -26.30 64.52
N ALA A 2 0.84 -26.54 63.51
CA ALA A 2 1.28 -26.60 62.11
C ALA A 2 0.70 -25.38 61.39
N LEU A 3 1.61 -24.56 60.90
CA LEU A 3 1.38 -23.27 60.26
C LEU A 3 0.66 -23.46 58.92
N ARG A 4 -0.43 -22.73 58.72
CA ARG A 4 -1.16 -22.66 57.46
C ARG A 4 -0.38 -21.79 56.46
N THR A 5 -0.13 -22.31 55.27
CA THR A 5 0.30 -21.50 54.12
C THR A 5 -0.81 -21.50 53.08
N SER A 6 -1.60 -20.42 53.09
CA SER A 6 -2.52 -20.09 52.01
C SER A 6 -1.69 -19.58 50.82
N ALA A 7 -1.82 -20.21 49.66
CA ALA A 7 -1.23 -19.71 48.41
C ALA A 7 -2.12 -18.60 47.84
N LEU A 8 -1.55 -17.42 47.63
CA LEU A 8 -2.19 -16.29 46.96
C LEU A 8 -1.75 -16.22 45.48
N LEU A 9 -2.76 -16.23 44.61
CA LEU A 9 -2.95 -15.44 43.38
C LEU A 9 -1.75 -15.09 42.49
N SER A 10 -1.84 -15.50 41.22
CA SER A 10 -1.46 -14.64 40.11
C SER A 10 -2.33 -14.96 38.89
N VAL A 11 -3.38 -14.17 38.68
CA VAL A 11 -4.13 -14.14 37.41
C VAL A 11 -3.39 -13.16 36.52
N GLY A 12 -2.57 -13.69 35.61
CA GLY A 12 -1.90 -12.90 34.60
C GLY A 12 -2.92 -12.31 33.63
N PHE A 13 -3.17 -11.00 33.77
CA PHE A 13 -3.96 -10.22 32.82
C PHE A 13 -3.13 -10.05 31.54
N PHE A 14 -3.39 -10.88 30.53
CA PHE A 14 -2.83 -10.71 29.19
C PHE A 14 -3.44 -9.42 28.60
N LEU A 15 -2.71 -8.31 28.70
CA LEU A 15 -2.98 -7.10 27.92
C LEU A 15 -2.77 -7.44 26.45
N LEU A 16 -3.83 -7.86 25.77
CA LEU A 16 -3.94 -7.81 24.33
C LEU A 16 -3.73 -6.35 23.92
N LEU A 17 -2.52 -6.03 23.45
CA LEU A 17 -2.26 -4.86 22.64
C LEU A 17 -3.02 -5.03 21.34
N THR A 18 -4.33 -4.75 21.36
CA THR A 18 -5.00 -4.34 20.13
C THR A 18 -4.36 -3.00 19.80
N CYS A 19 -3.47 -2.98 18.81
CA CYS A 19 -3.14 -1.77 18.10
C CYS A 19 -4.50 -1.21 17.64
N GLY A 20 -4.99 -0.21 18.37
CA GLY A 20 -6.24 0.45 18.04
C GLY A 20 -6.02 1.06 16.68
N ALA A 21 -6.53 0.40 15.64
CA ALA A 21 -6.81 1.06 14.40
C ALA A 21 -7.71 2.23 14.79
N LEU A 22 -7.18 3.45 14.69
CA LEU A 22 -7.95 4.67 14.80
C LEU A 22 -9.03 4.55 13.72
N THR A 23 -10.22 4.10 14.10
CA THR A 23 -11.42 4.28 13.29
C THR A 23 -11.79 5.74 13.46
N ASP A 24 -10.99 6.60 12.82
CA ASP A 24 -11.51 7.88 12.39
C ASP A 24 -12.44 7.53 11.24
N THR A 25 -13.73 7.34 11.53
CA THR A 25 -14.77 7.44 10.51
C THR A 25 -14.81 8.90 10.07
N ASP A 26 -13.78 9.30 9.34
CA ASP A 26 -13.78 10.47 8.49
C ASP A 26 -14.78 10.15 7.38
N GLU A 27 -16.01 10.64 7.52
CA GLU A 27 -17.08 10.58 6.50
C GLU A 27 -16.59 11.06 5.12
N GLY A 28 -15.42 11.70 5.06
CA GLY A 28 -14.72 12.11 3.86
C GLY A 28 -13.67 11.16 3.30
N SER A 29 -13.34 10.00 3.88
CA SER A 29 -12.28 9.11 3.39
C SER A 29 -12.75 7.71 2.96
N LEU A 30 -12.07 7.15 1.97
CA LEU A 30 -12.29 5.83 1.39
C LEU A 30 -11.07 4.97 1.69
N SER A 31 -11.29 3.79 2.28
CA SER A 31 -10.23 2.80 2.47
C SER A 31 -9.84 2.18 1.12
N ILE A 32 -8.54 1.93 0.93
CA ILE A 32 -8.02 1.16 -0.20
C ILE A 32 -6.97 0.16 0.28
N LYS A 33 -6.80 -0.91 -0.48
CA LYS A 33 -5.68 -1.84 -0.33
C LYS A 33 -4.61 -1.50 -1.37
N LEU A 34 -3.35 -1.49 -0.96
CA LEU A 34 -2.23 -1.30 -1.86
C LEU A 34 -1.29 -2.50 -1.76
N SER A 35 -0.92 -3.11 -2.88
CA SER A 35 0.15 -4.11 -2.91
C SER A 35 1.30 -3.67 -3.79
N VAL A 36 2.52 -4.05 -3.39
CA VAL A 36 3.75 -3.83 -4.14
C VAL A 36 4.32 -5.19 -4.52
N GLU A 37 4.39 -5.43 -5.83
CA GLU A 37 4.90 -6.65 -6.44
C GLU A 37 6.14 -6.32 -7.27
N ASN A 38 7.16 -7.16 -7.19
CA ASN A 38 8.32 -7.08 -8.08
C ASN A 38 8.48 -8.42 -8.79
N GLU A 39 8.01 -8.50 -10.04
CA GLU A 39 8.06 -9.71 -10.86
C GLU A 39 9.49 -10.13 -11.23
N GLN A 40 10.47 -9.25 -11.06
CA GLN A 40 11.88 -9.52 -11.30
C GLN A 40 12.58 -10.10 -10.06
N SER A 41 11.85 -10.32 -8.96
CA SER A 41 12.37 -10.84 -7.70
C SER A 41 11.49 -11.96 -7.15
N ASN A 42 12.06 -12.81 -6.29
CA ASN A 42 11.30 -13.82 -5.54
C ASN A 42 10.80 -13.28 -4.18
N GLU A 43 10.82 -11.95 -3.99
CA GLU A 43 10.35 -11.34 -2.75
C GLU A 43 8.82 -11.50 -2.63
N PRO A 44 8.30 -11.77 -1.41
CA PRO A 44 6.87 -11.88 -1.21
C PRO A 44 6.18 -10.54 -1.47
N LEU A 45 4.95 -10.62 -2.01
CA LEU A 45 4.06 -9.48 -2.18
C LEU A 45 3.90 -8.72 -0.85
N LYS A 46 4.16 -7.41 -0.88
CA LYS A 46 3.93 -6.54 0.28
C LYS A 46 2.58 -5.87 0.17
N SER A 47 1.78 -5.94 1.23
CA SER A 47 0.43 -5.38 1.26
C SER A 47 0.29 -4.34 2.36
N TYR A 48 -0.38 -3.25 2.02
CA TYR A 48 -0.58 -2.08 2.86
C TYR A 48 -2.06 -1.68 2.85
N SER A 49 -2.51 -1.09 3.95
CA SER A 49 -3.81 -0.39 4.00
C SER A 49 -3.55 1.11 3.97
N SER A 50 -4.29 1.83 3.14
CA SER A 50 -4.23 3.29 3.07
C SER A 50 -5.63 3.84 2.86
N SER A 51 -5.76 5.16 2.81
CA SER A 51 -7.01 5.83 2.51
C SER A 51 -6.84 6.95 1.50
N VAL A 52 -7.91 7.25 0.78
CA VAL A 52 -8.04 8.42 -0.07
C VAL A 52 -9.23 9.27 0.37
N VAL A 53 -9.08 10.58 0.45
CA VAL A 53 -10.26 11.45 0.61
C VAL A 53 -11.20 11.22 -0.57
N LYS A 54 -12.50 11.29 -0.35
CA LYS A 54 -13.53 11.07 -1.38
C LYS A 54 -13.32 12.07 -2.51
N GLY A 55 -13.15 11.55 -3.73
CA GLY A 55 -12.83 12.35 -4.91
C GLY A 55 -11.35 12.75 -5.03
N GLY A 56 -10.50 12.35 -4.08
CA GLY A 56 -9.06 12.50 -4.16
C GLY A 56 -8.42 11.46 -5.09
N VAL A 57 -7.16 11.72 -5.44
CA VAL A 57 -6.38 10.89 -6.36
C VAL A 57 -5.45 9.91 -5.63
N LEU A 58 -5.03 8.84 -6.31
CA LEU A 58 -4.17 7.78 -5.79
C LEU A 58 -2.87 8.31 -5.16
N LEU A 59 -2.29 9.37 -5.72
CA LEU A 59 -1.11 10.04 -5.16
C LEU A 59 -1.33 10.44 -3.69
N GLY A 60 -2.53 10.88 -3.31
CA GLY A 60 -2.85 11.22 -1.93
C GLY A 60 -2.75 10.01 -0.99
N ALA A 61 -3.20 8.83 -1.45
CA ALA A 61 -3.09 7.60 -0.68
C ALA A 61 -1.64 7.12 -0.56
N LEU A 62 -0.83 7.26 -1.62
CA LEU A 62 0.60 6.93 -1.58
C LEU A 62 1.36 7.84 -0.61
N ARG A 63 1.07 9.15 -0.60
CA ARG A 63 1.68 10.10 0.35
C ARG A 63 1.35 9.79 1.80
N ARG A 64 0.06 9.54 2.11
CA ARG A 64 -0.34 9.12 3.46
C ARG A 64 0.37 7.84 3.88
N LEU A 65 0.48 6.87 2.97
CA LEU A 65 1.18 5.62 3.26
C LEU A 65 2.67 5.84 3.49
N HIS A 66 3.33 6.68 2.68
CA HIS A 66 4.74 7.05 2.84
C HIS A 66 5.04 7.70 4.19
N ASP A 67 4.12 8.54 4.67
CA ASP A 67 4.28 9.27 5.93
C ASP A 67 3.99 8.37 7.15
N ALA A 68 3.05 7.44 7.01
CA ALA A 68 2.66 6.52 8.08
C ALA A 68 3.57 5.28 8.20
N GLN A 69 4.04 4.74 7.07
CA GLN A 69 4.78 3.49 7.00
C GLN A 69 6.20 3.72 6.50
N HIS A 70 7.17 3.33 7.33
CA HIS A 70 8.58 3.62 7.16
C HIS A 70 9.22 2.70 6.11
N ASP A 71 8.61 1.54 5.86
CA ASP A 71 8.99 0.58 4.83
C ASP A 71 8.31 0.82 3.48
N PHE A 72 7.39 1.80 3.39
CA PHE A 72 6.81 2.25 2.13
C PHE A 72 7.47 3.56 1.70
N LYS A 73 8.22 3.50 0.59
CA LYS A 73 8.86 4.67 -0.03
C LYS A 73 8.52 4.71 -1.51
N PHE A 74 8.30 5.91 -2.04
CA PHE A 74 8.12 6.08 -3.47
C PHE A 74 8.68 7.43 -3.92
N THR A 75 9.03 7.52 -5.19
CA THR A 75 9.43 8.78 -5.82
C THR A 75 8.61 9.01 -7.07
N VAL A 76 8.45 10.28 -7.43
CA VAL A 76 7.74 10.69 -8.63
C VAL A 76 8.62 11.66 -9.41
N LYS A 77 8.48 11.58 -10.73
CA LYS A 77 9.09 12.52 -11.66
C LYS A 77 7.98 13.27 -12.39
N GLU A 78 8.13 14.58 -12.55
CA GLU A 78 7.23 15.35 -13.38
C GLU A 78 7.62 15.18 -14.86
N ASP A 79 6.68 14.69 -15.66
CA ASP A 79 6.78 14.65 -17.11
C ASP A 79 5.95 15.79 -17.71
N PRO A 80 6.51 16.60 -18.63
CA PRO A 80 5.83 17.77 -19.17
C PRO A 80 4.58 17.44 -20.02
N ASN A 81 4.43 16.20 -20.47
CA ASN A 81 3.30 15.78 -21.31
C ASN A 81 2.27 14.95 -20.53
N PHE A 82 2.71 14.19 -19.52
CA PHE A 82 1.88 13.21 -18.81
C PHE A 82 1.68 13.51 -17.31
N GLY A 83 2.38 14.50 -16.75
CA GLY A 83 2.30 14.86 -15.35
C GLY A 83 3.13 13.94 -14.46
N LEU A 84 2.63 13.59 -13.28
CA LEU A 84 3.39 12.85 -12.27
C LEU A 84 3.53 11.37 -12.64
N PHE A 85 4.75 10.98 -13.00
CA PHE A 85 5.17 9.62 -13.30
C PHE A 85 5.71 8.94 -12.04
N LEU A 86 5.27 7.71 -11.76
CA LEU A 86 5.78 6.89 -10.65
C LEU A 86 7.16 6.34 -11.02
N GLU A 87 8.21 6.90 -10.43
CA GLU A 87 9.60 6.61 -10.80
C GLU A 87 10.15 5.39 -10.03
N SER A 88 9.94 5.36 -8.72
CA SER A 88 10.40 4.24 -7.88
C SER A 88 9.44 3.92 -6.75
N VAL A 89 9.45 2.66 -6.31
CA VAL A 89 8.79 2.18 -5.09
C VAL A 89 9.78 1.29 -4.33
N ASN A 90 9.88 1.50 -3.02
CA ASN A 90 10.72 0.75 -2.09
C ASN A 90 12.18 0.61 -2.55
N GLY A 91 12.72 1.66 -3.17
CA GLY A 91 14.11 1.73 -3.64
C GLY A 91 14.37 1.13 -5.03
N VAL A 92 13.35 0.56 -5.68
CA VAL A 92 13.48 0.02 -7.05
C VAL A 92 12.90 1.02 -8.05
N ALA A 93 13.74 1.56 -8.93
CA ALA A 93 13.37 2.54 -9.95
C ALA A 93 13.19 1.88 -11.31
N GLY A 94 12.27 2.40 -12.13
CA GLY A 94 12.17 2.03 -13.54
C GLY A 94 13.44 2.42 -14.31
N ASN A 95 13.83 1.60 -15.27
CA ASN A 95 15.02 1.81 -16.08
C ASN A 95 14.69 1.62 -17.57
N LYS A 96 14.98 2.67 -18.37
CA LYS A 96 14.69 2.68 -19.81
C LYS A 96 15.53 1.69 -20.60
N ASP A 97 16.80 1.54 -20.24
CA ASP A 97 17.72 0.64 -20.93
C ASP A 97 17.39 -0.83 -20.62
N GLU A 98 16.94 -1.10 -19.40
CA GLU A 98 16.46 -2.42 -18.95
C GLU A 98 14.98 -2.68 -19.29
N LYS A 99 14.28 -1.67 -19.84
CA LYS A 99 12.85 -1.70 -20.17
C LYS A 99 11.95 -2.05 -18.98
N THR A 100 12.29 -1.59 -17.79
CA THR A 100 11.54 -1.84 -16.56
C THR A 100 10.75 -0.62 -16.11
N TYR A 101 9.57 -0.84 -15.56
CA TYR A 101 8.69 0.22 -15.07
C TYR A 101 7.76 -0.27 -13.96
N TRP A 102 7.12 0.69 -13.29
CA TRP A 102 6.00 0.44 -12.38
C TRP A 102 4.68 0.51 -13.13
N GLU A 103 4.07 -0.65 -13.33
CA GLU A 103 2.69 -0.80 -13.80
C GLU A 103 1.71 -0.56 -12.64
N ILE A 104 0.59 0.09 -12.93
CA ILE A 104 -0.47 0.34 -11.95
C ILE A 104 -1.71 -0.44 -12.36
N LEU A 105 -2.14 -1.35 -11.51
CA LEU A 105 -3.32 -2.18 -11.70
C LEU A 105 -4.38 -1.83 -10.67
N SER A 106 -5.64 -1.90 -11.08
CA SER A 106 -6.81 -1.90 -10.20
C SER A 106 -7.48 -3.26 -10.24
N GLU A 107 -7.89 -3.73 -9.06
CA GLU A 107 -8.71 -4.91 -8.84
C GLU A 107 -9.91 -4.51 -7.99
N SER A 108 -11.11 -4.78 -8.53
CA SER A 108 -12.38 -4.43 -7.89
C SER A 108 -13.45 -5.52 -8.01
N SER A 109 -13.15 -6.62 -8.70
CA SER A 109 -14.11 -7.68 -9.07
C SER A 109 -13.46 -9.04 -9.33
N GLY A 110 -12.26 -9.27 -8.82
CA GLY A 110 -11.41 -10.43 -9.09
C GLY A 110 -10.57 -10.32 -10.36
N GLU A 111 -10.74 -9.25 -11.15
CA GLU A 111 -9.99 -9.01 -12.39
C GLU A 111 -9.04 -7.81 -12.21
N PHE A 112 -7.78 -8.02 -12.59
CA PHE A 112 -6.77 -6.96 -12.62
C PHE A 112 -6.83 -6.22 -13.95
N ASN A 113 -7.09 -4.91 -13.88
CA ASN A 113 -7.11 -4.03 -15.03
C ASN A 113 -5.97 -3.02 -14.91
N ARG A 114 -5.17 -2.89 -15.97
CA ARG A 114 -4.15 -1.84 -16.06
C ARG A 114 -4.83 -0.48 -16.18
N LEU A 115 -4.38 0.47 -15.37
CA LEU A 115 -4.87 1.84 -15.43
C LEU A 115 -4.35 2.56 -16.67
N ASP A 116 -5.21 3.36 -17.29
CA ASP A 116 -4.90 4.22 -18.44
C ASP A 116 -4.46 5.64 -18.05
N VAL A 117 -4.50 5.95 -16.75
CA VAL A 117 -4.06 7.22 -16.16
C VAL A 117 -3.08 7.01 -15.01
N GLY A 118 -2.24 8.02 -14.76
CA GLY A 118 -1.24 7.98 -13.69
C GLY A 118 -1.80 8.21 -12.28
N ILE A 119 -0.95 8.02 -11.28
CA ILE A 119 -1.27 8.20 -9.84
C ILE A 119 -1.79 9.61 -9.51
N GLY A 120 -1.43 10.61 -10.31
CA GLY A 120 -1.88 12.00 -10.14
C GLY A 120 -3.31 12.27 -10.63
N CYS A 121 -3.90 11.36 -11.40
CA CYS A 121 -5.23 11.53 -12.00
C CYS A 121 -6.22 10.47 -11.57
N TYR A 122 -5.73 9.25 -11.29
CA TYR A 122 -6.61 8.15 -10.92
C TYR A 122 -7.32 8.41 -9.58
N MET A 123 -8.64 8.25 -9.56
CA MET A 123 -9.47 8.39 -8.36
C MET A 123 -9.92 6.99 -7.89
N PRO A 124 -9.34 6.45 -6.80
CA PRO A 124 -9.72 5.15 -6.30
C PRO A 124 -11.16 5.09 -5.79
N LYS A 125 -11.75 3.90 -5.85
CA LYS A 125 -13.05 3.57 -5.26
C LYS A 125 -12.90 2.98 -3.86
N ALA A 126 -13.99 2.95 -3.12
CA ALA A 126 -14.03 2.30 -1.81
C ALA A 126 -13.62 0.83 -1.92
N ASP A 127 -12.74 0.40 -1.02
CA ASP A 127 -12.24 -0.97 -0.87
C ASP A 127 -11.50 -1.53 -2.09
N GLU A 128 -11.15 -0.66 -3.05
CA GLU A 128 -10.41 -1.03 -4.24
C GLU A 128 -9.00 -1.51 -3.88
N HIS A 129 -8.55 -2.54 -4.60
CA HIS A 129 -7.19 -3.03 -4.49
C HIS A 129 -6.34 -2.50 -5.63
N ILE A 130 -5.36 -1.67 -5.28
CA ILE A 130 -4.36 -1.14 -6.21
C ILE A 130 -3.09 -1.97 -6.10
N VAL A 131 -2.53 -2.38 -7.23
CA VAL A 131 -1.23 -3.06 -7.29
C VAL A 131 -0.24 -2.20 -8.05
N LEU A 132 0.90 -1.94 -7.40
CA LEU A 132 2.09 -1.38 -8.04
C LEU A 132 3.01 -2.55 -8.37
N ARG A 133 3.15 -2.85 -9.66
CA ARG A 133 3.90 -4.00 -10.16
C ARG A 133 5.14 -3.54 -10.91
N TYR A 134 6.31 -3.94 -10.45
CA TYR A 134 7.55 -3.74 -11.19
C TYR A 134 7.70 -4.84 -12.24
N THR A 135 7.67 -4.46 -13.52
CA THR A 135 7.66 -5.38 -14.66
C THR A 135 8.43 -4.79 -15.85
N THR A 136 8.47 -5.52 -16.97
CA THR A 136 9.14 -5.07 -18.22
C THR A 136 8.13 -4.77 -19.33
N TRP A 137 8.46 -3.83 -20.22
CA TRP A 137 7.75 -3.68 -21.50
C TRP A 137 8.52 -4.43 -22.61
N SER A 138 8.43 -5.75 -22.60
CA SER A 138 8.78 -6.55 -23.77
C SER A 138 7.53 -6.74 -24.64
N PRO A 139 7.64 -6.75 -25.98
CA PRO A 139 6.52 -7.18 -26.82
C PRO A 139 6.09 -8.57 -26.35
N GLN A 140 4.82 -8.75 -26.01
CA GLN A 140 4.25 -10.09 -25.86
C GLN A 140 4.51 -10.84 -27.17
N GLN A 141 5.26 -11.94 -27.12
CA GLN A 141 5.42 -12.86 -28.25
C GLN A 141 4.17 -13.71 -28.42
#